data_AF-A0A928HEJ6-F1
#
_entry.id   AF-A0A928HEJ6-F1
#
_cell.length_a   1.000
_cell.length_b   1.000
_cell.length_c   1.000
_cell.angle_alpha   90.00
_cell.angle_beta   90.00
_cell.angle_gamma   90.00
#
_symmetry.space_group_name_H-M   'P 1'
#
loop_
_entity.id
_entity.type
_entity.pdbx_description
1 polymer ?
#
loop_
_entity_poly.entity_id
_entity_poly.type
_entity_poly.pdbx_seq_one_letter_code
_entity_poly.pdbx_strand_id
1 'polypeptide(L)'
;MKHLLRILCIGFGFILPAAMPCHAQEEIIIEMHGTPDNLPDGISVWEKNCSQLTRLLRGKTREYALYRITSVSSYDDILRTPSGKKYALVRYGSEDGDFRKLLFHAKDPQHFIACASNATEVIAMQKKYDLQVGLHLKTFLKTYGETATLSNLVDEKNGKIYPAYRVVFSSPFAKVPDVRYFLFDDEMLVRTFASEDAFFEFMNKLSKQNKEISLAREQQQKEKLAQEEKKRQERLKKQNRPVRKALVSGGTVEDRMYMPRAVNATPLPPLTPGKTPAGTPEIRTQF
;
A
#
# COMPACT_ATOMS: atom_id res chain seq x y z
N MET A 1 -60.70 20.86 -58.59
CA MET A 1 -60.73 19.52 -59.21
C MET A 1 -60.17 18.55 -58.17
N LYS A 2 -60.99 18.03 -57.24
CA LYS A 2 -61.59 16.68 -57.30
C LYS A 2 -60.64 15.65 -57.91
N HIS A 3 -59.98 14.84 -57.07
CA HIS A 3 -60.05 13.38 -57.17
C HIS A 3 -59.79 12.73 -55.81
N LEU A 4 -60.74 11.89 -55.46
CA LEU A 4 -60.88 11.05 -54.29
C LEU A 4 -60.77 9.62 -54.82
N LEU A 5 -59.90 8.77 -54.26
CA LEU A 5 -60.13 7.33 -54.32
C LEU A 5 -59.40 6.59 -53.19
N ARG A 6 -60.23 6.07 -52.28
CA ARG A 6 -59.90 5.01 -51.32
C ARG A 6 -59.82 3.69 -52.10
N ILE A 7 -58.81 2.85 -51.82
CA ILE A 7 -58.98 1.39 -51.92
C ILE A 7 -58.43 0.77 -50.63
N LEU A 8 -59.36 0.12 -49.96
CA LEU A 8 -59.25 -0.78 -48.83
C LEU A 8 -59.07 -2.20 -49.40
N CYS A 9 -58.06 -2.96 -48.96
CA CYS A 9 -58.10 -4.42 -49.02
C CYS A 9 -57.27 -5.04 -47.89
N ILE A 10 -57.98 -5.79 -47.08
CA ILE A 10 -57.59 -6.63 -45.95
C ILE A 10 -56.86 -7.87 -46.48
N GLY A 11 -55.84 -8.38 -45.76
CA GLY A 11 -55.28 -9.69 -46.08
C GLY A 11 -54.17 -10.16 -45.16
N PHE A 12 -54.56 -10.82 -44.07
CA PHE A 12 -53.90 -11.99 -43.46
C PHE A 12 -52.38 -11.92 -43.16
N GLY A 13 -52.10 -11.65 -41.88
CA GLY A 13 -51.46 -12.64 -41.00
C GLY A 13 -49.98 -12.92 -41.21
N PHE A 14 -49.14 -12.40 -40.32
CA PHE A 14 -48.09 -13.17 -39.66
C PHE A 14 -47.74 -12.49 -38.34
N ILE A 15 -47.97 -13.22 -37.24
CA ILE A 15 -47.52 -12.87 -35.89
C ILE A 15 -46.06 -13.31 -35.80
N LEU A 16 -45.13 -12.39 -35.55
CA LEU A 16 -43.82 -12.67 -34.93
C LEU A 16 -43.25 -11.36 -34.34
N PRO A 17 -42.38 -11.43 -33.31
CA PRO A 17 -42.52 -10.67 -32.07
C PRO A 17 -41.78 -9.33 -32.07
N ALA A 18 -42.19 -8.50 -31.11
CA ALA A 18 -41.62 -7.22 -30.74
C ALA A 18 -40.09 -7.23 -30.70
N ALA A 19 -39.47 -6.56 -31.66
CA ALA A 19 -38.13 -6.03 -31.51
C ALA A 19 -38.22 -4.77 -30.64
N MET A 20 -37.63 -4.83 -29.45
CA MET A 20 -37.36 -3.63 -28.66
C MET A 20 -36.46 -2.69 -29.50
N PRO A 21 -36.74 -1.38 -29.57
CA PRO A 21 -35.78 -0.46 -30.14
C PRO A 21 -34.58 -0.41 -29.20
N CYS A 22 -33.48 -1.02 -29.64
CA CYS A 22 -32.14 -0.74 -29.16
C CYS A 22 -31.95 0.78 -29.27
N HIS A 23 -31.84 1.47 -28.14
CA HIS A 23 -31.42 2.86 -28.11
C HIS A 23 -30.07 2.93 -28.82
N ALA A 24 -30.06 3.59 -29.99
CA ALA A 24 -28.82 4.05 -30.60
C ALA A 24 -28.05 4.82 -29.53
N GLN A 25 -26.87 4.31 -29.15
CA GLN A 25 -25.90 5.09 -28.43
C GLN A 25 -25.58 6.28 -29.33
N GLU A 26 -25.92 7.49 -28.89
CA GLU A 26 -25.39 8.71 -29.49
C GLU A 26 -23.87 8.63 -29.40
N GLU A 27 -23.26 8.33 -30.54
CA GLU A 27 -21.83 8.38 -30.73
C GLU A 27 -21.43 9.84 -30.53
N ILE A 28 -20.76 10.15 -29.41
CA ILE A 28 -20.21 11.49 -29.19
C ILE A 28 -19.04 11.65 -30.16
N ILE A 29 -19.33 12.19 -31.34
CA ILE A 29 -18.33 12.59 -32.32
C ILE A 29 -17.71 13.89 -31.80
N ILE A 30 -16.50 13.81 -31.24
CA ILE A 30 -15.70 15.00 -30.95
C ILE A 30 -15.11 15.44 -32.29
N GLU A 31 -15.83 16.32 -33.00
CA GLU A 31 -15.30 17.00 -34.18
C GLU A 31 -14.14 17.91 -33.76
N MET A 32 -12.90 17.43 -33.95
CA MET A 32 -11.72 18.27 -33.78
C MET A 32 -11.59 19.21 -34.98
N HIS A 33 -12.34 20.31 -34.97
CA HIS A 33 -12.11 21.42 -35.88
C HIS A 33 -10.87 22.22 -35.45
N GLY A 34 -9.71 21.75 -35.88
CA GLY A 34 -8.46 22.50 -35.89
C GLY A 34 -7.68 22.14 -37.14
N THR A 35 -7.50 23.09 -38.05
CA THR A 35 -6.60 22.96 -39.21
C THR A 35 -5.19 22.57 -38.73
N PRO A 36 -4.56 21.50 -39.26
CA PRO A 36 -3.24 21.03 -38.81
C PRO A 36 -2.06 21.86 -39.36
N ASP A 37 -2.34 23.02 -39.96
CA ASP A 37 -1.41 23.65 -40.91
C ASP A 37 -0.22 24.38 -40.30
N ASN A 38 -0.04 24.32 -38.98
CA ASN A 38 1.20 24.74 -38.33
C ASN A 38 1.37 23.94 -37.04
N LEU A 39 1.43 22.61 -37.11
CA LEU A 39 2.05 21.85 -36.03
C LEU A 39 3.56 22.07 -36.13
N PRO A 40 4.13 22.85 -35.21
CA PRO A 40 5.56 23.12 -35.24
C PRO A 40 6.33 21.84 -34.91
N ASP A 41 7.49 21.66 -35.53
CA ASP A 41 8.33 20.46 -35.42
C ASP A 41 8.29 19.86 -34.02
N GLY A 42 7.71 18.66 -33.94
CA GLY A 42 7.56 17.92 -32.70
C GLY A 42 8.91 17.61 -32.05
N ILE A 43 8.96 17.65 -30.73
CA ILE A 43 10.15 17.30 -29.95
C ILE A 43 10.00 15.85 -29.48
N SER A 44 10.77 14.94 -30.10
CA SER A 44 10.91 13.58 -29.59
C SER A 44 11.79 13.57 -28.34
N VAL A 45 11.24 13.07 -27.22
CA VAL A 45 11.97 12.90 -25.94
C VAL A 45 12.96 11.73 -26.00
N TRP A 46 12.83 10.87 -27.00
CA TRP A 46 13.63 9.65 -27.15
C TRP A 46 14.85 9.88 -28.04
N GLU A 47 14.69 10.65 -29.11
CA GLU A 47 15.78 10.98 -30.05
C GLU A 47 16.77 12.00 -29.48
N LYS A 48 16.34 12.82 -28.52
CA LYS A 48 17.17 13.85 -27.91
C LYS A 48 17.64 13.42 -26.52
N ASN A 49 18.93 13.60 -26.25
CA ASN A 49 19.46 13.38 -24.91
C ASN A 49 19.03 14.49 -23.93
N CYS A 50 19.20 14.26 -22.62
CA CYS A 50 18.78 15.22 -21.60
C CYS A 50 19.43 16.59 -21.72
N SER A 51 20.68 16.67 -22.18
CA SER A 51 21.36 17.95 -22.40
C SER A 51 20.73 18.73 -23.56
N GLN A 52 20.41 18.06 -24.67
CA GLN A 52 19.71 18.65 -25.82
C GLN A 52 18.31 19.11 -25.43
N LEU A 53 17.54 18.26 -24.74
CA LEU A 53 16.21 18.61 -24.23
C LEU A 53 16.28 19.80 -23.27
N THR A 54 17.27 19.82 -22.38
CA THR A 54 17.46 20.92 -21.43
C THR A 54 17.74 22.23 -22.17
N ARG A 55 18.56 22.22 -23.23
CA ARG A 55 18.83 23.42 -24.05
C ARG A 55 17.58 23.90 -24.78
N LEU A 56 16.81 22.99 -25.39
CA LEU A 56 15.61 23.32 -26.16
C LEU A 56 14.48 23.87 -25.30
N LEU A 57 14.28 23.29 -24.11
CA LEU A 57 13.17 23.64 -23.22
C LEU A 57 13.55 24.73 -22.22
N ARG A 58 14.81 25.16 -22.14
CA ARG A 58 15.27 26.17 -21.18
C ARG A 58 14.43 27.45 -21.28
N GLY A 59 13.86 27.87 -20.15
CA GLY A 59 13.03 29.08 -20.06
C GLY A 59 11.63 28.93 -20.67
N LYS A 60 11.32 27.81 -21.32
CA LYS A 60 9.98 27.53 -21.85
C LYS A 60 9.03 27.10 -20.74
N THR A 61 7.75 27.33 -20.96
CA THR A 61 6.69 26.90 -20.06
C THR A 61 6.44 25.40 -20.20
N ARG A 62 5.79 24.83 -19.20
CA ARG A 62 5.35 23.44 -19.20
C ARG A 62 4.33 23.21 -20.31
N GLU A 63 3.40 24.14 -20.53
CA GLU A 63 2.45 24.07 -21.65
C GLU A 63 3.17 23.99 -23.00
N TYR A 64 4.18 24.82 -23.22
CA TYR A 64 5.01 24.75 -24.43
C TYR A 64 5.66 23.36 -24.58
N ALA A 65 6.23 22.84 -23.49
CA ALA A 65 6.87 21.53 -23.51
C ALA A 65 5.87 20.40 -23.80
N LEU A 66 4.73 20.38 -23.11
CA LEU A 66 3.70 19.36 -23.29
C LEU A 66 3.05 19.42 -24.68
N TYR A 67 2.87 20.61 -25.24
CA TYR A 67 2.29 20.76 -26.58
C TYR A 67 3.27 20.37 -27.70
N ARG A 68 4.57 20.60 -27.51
CA ARG A 68 5.61 20.27 -28.50
C ARG A 68 6.10 18.83 -28.41
N ILE A 69 6.05 18.21 -27.24
CA ILE A 69 6.52 16.85 -27.05
C ILE A 69 5.54 15.88 -27.72
N THR A 70 6.05 15.03 -28.60
CA THR A 70 5.22 14.10 -29.38
C THR A 70 4.74 12.88 -28.59
N SER A 71 5.29 12.66 -27.40
CA SER A 71 4.95 11.54 -26.52
C SER A 71 3.93 11.96 -25.47
N VAL A 72 3.01 11.06 -25.10
CA VAL A 72 2.14 11.27 -23.94
C VAL A 72 2.92 11.00 -22.65
N SER A 73 2.77 11.86 -21.64
CA SER A 73 3.38 11.65 -20.34
C SER A 73 2.77 10.44 -19.63
N SER A 74 3.60 9.57 -19.08
CA SER A 74 3.15 8.42 -18.30
C SER A 74 2.86 8.77 -16.84
N TYR A 75 3.38 9.89 -16.36
CA TYR A 75 3.17 10.35 -15.00
C TYR A 75 3.38 11.86 -14.91
N ASP A 76 2.57 12.51 -14.08
CA ASP A 76 2.57 13.95 -13.85
C ASP A 76 2.16 14.22 -12.40
N ASP A 77 3.03 14.89 -11.65
CA ASP A 77 2.82 15.12 -10.23
C ASP A 77 3.54 16.38 -9.73
N ILE A 78 3.12 16.87 -8.56
CA ILE A 78 3.71 18.01 -7.88
C ILE A 78 4.51 17.53 -6.67
N LEU A 79 5.83 17.52 -6.82
CA LEU A 79 6.77 17.23 -5.76
C LEU A 79 6.98 18.44 -4.85
N ARG A 80 7.20 18.18 -3.55
CA ARG A 80 7.47 19.20 -2.55
C ARG A 80 8.80 18.93 -1.86
N THR A 81 9.62 19.97 -1.72
CA THR A 81 10.84 19.91 -0.91
C THR A 81 10.48 19.94 0.58
N PRO A 82 11.39 19.52 1.47
CA PRO A 82 11.24 19.74 2.92
C PRO A 82 11.05 21.22 3.29
N SER A 83 11.64 22.13 2.51
CA SER A 83 11.47 23.59 2.65
C SER A 83 10.14 24.14 2.11
N GLY A 84 9.27 23.28 1.56
CA GLY A 84 7.95 23.66 1.04
C GLY A 84 7.93 24.19 -0.40
N LYS A 85 9.08 24.22 -1.09
CA LYS A 85 9.13 24.59 -2.52
C LYS A 85 8.47 23.49 -3.34
N LYS A 86 7.70 23.89 -4.35
CA LYS A 86 6.95 22.98 -5.21
C LYS A 86 7.57 22.90 -6.60
N TYR A 87 7.60 21.70 -7.15
CA TYR A 87 8.10 21.41 -8.48
C TYR A 87 7.13 20.48 -9.19
N ALA A 88 6.89 20.70 -10.49
CA ALA A 88 6.13 19.76 -11.29
C ALA A 88 7.09 18.77 -11.96
N LEU A 89 6.83 17.49 -11.79
CA LEU A 89 7.57 16.41 -12.40
C LEU A 89 6.69 15.76 -13.46
N VAL A 90 7.15 15.79 -14.71
CA VAL A 90 6.55 15.05 -15.80
C VAL A 90 7.49 13.91 -16.18
N ARG A 91 6.97 12.69 -16.28
CA ARG A 91 7.73 11.51 -16.71
C ARG A 91 7.16 10.95 -18.00
N TYR A 92 8.07 10.44 -18.82
CA TYR A 92 7.79 9.66 -20.01
C TYR A 92 8.45 8.29 -19.87
N GLY A 93 7.78 7.24 -20.35
CA GLY A 93 8.25 5.86 -20.27
C GLY A 93 7.88 5.14 -18.97
N SER A 94 8.42 3.93 -18.81
CA SER A 94 8.18 3.06 -17.65
C SER A 94 9.23 3.26 -16.54
N GLU A 95 8.92 2.81 -15.33
CA GLU A 95 9.85 2.92 -14.18
C GLU A 95 11.09 2.02 -14.34
N ASP A 96 10.95 0.92 -15.06
CA ASP A 96 11.93 -0.16 -15.23
C ASP A 96 12.72 -0.13 -16.55
N GLY A 97 12.50 0.88 -17.39
CA GLY A 97 13.01 0.95 -18.74
C GLY A 97 13.69 2.28 -19.08
N ASP A 98 13.61 2.64 -20.36
CA ASP A 98 13.99 3.97 -20.82
C ASP A 98 12.94 4.96 -20.31
N PHE A 99 13.37 5.82 -19.39
CA PHE A 99 12.53 6.91 -18.89
C PHE A 99 13.17 8.26 -19.14
N ARG A 100 12.31 9.27 -19.17
CA ARG A 100 12.72 10.67 -19.16
C ARG A 100 11.91 11.41 -18.10
N LYS A 101 12.58 12.15 -17.25
CA LYS A 101 11.98 12.96 -16.18
C LYS A 101 12.27 14.43 -16.47
N LEU A 102 11.23 15.20 -16.73
CA LEU A 102 11.28 16.65 -16.89
C LEU A 102 10.80 17.32 -15.61
N LEU A 103 11.60 18.24 -15.09
CA LEU A 103 11.29 18.99 -13.88
C LEU A 103 11.00 20.44 -14.24
N PHE A 104 9.94 20.99 -13.65
CA PHE A 104 9.49 22.37 -13.81
C PHE A 104 9.29 23.04 -12.45
N HIS A 105 9.37 24.37 -12.40
CA HIS A 105 8.96 25.13 -11.22
C HIS A 105 7.44 25.09 -11.15
N ALA A 106 6.86 24.70 -10.01
CA ALA A 106 5.40 24.71 -9.83
C ALA A 106 4.87 26.10 -9.44
N LYS A 107 5.46 27.17 -10.00
CA LYS A 107 4.94 28.54 -9.96
C LYS A 107 4.27 28.80 -11.30
N ASP A 108 3.14 29.47 -11.33
CA ASP A 108 2.45 29.81 -12.57
C ASP A 108 3.06 31.08 -13.21
N PRO A 109 3.47 31.07 -14.50
CA PRO A 109 3.55 29.92 -15.41
C PRO A 109 4.69 28.96 -15.08
N GLN A 110 4.42 27.65 -15.18
CA GLN A 110 5.38 26.61 -14.81
C GLN A 110 6.54 26.57 -15.79
N HIS A 111 7.76 26.89 -15.35
CA HIS A 111 8.94 26.95 -16.23
C HIS A 111 9.83 25.72 -16.11
N PHE A 112 10.39 25.28 -17.24
CA PHE A 112 11.30 24.13 -17.29
C PHE A 112 12.63 24.40 -16.56
N ILE A 113 13.12 23.38 -15.85
CA ILE A 113 14.33 23.45 -15.02
C ILE A 113 15.38 22.45 -15.47
N ALA A 114 15.02 21.17 -15.53
CA ALA A 114 15.98 20.08 -15.69
C ALA A 114 15.34 18.85 -16.34
N CYS A 115 16.17 18.04 -16.99
CA CYS A 115 15.80 16.76 -17.57
C CYS A 115 16.76 15.67 -17.06
N ALA A 116 16.24 14.48 -16.76
CA ALA A 116 17.02 13.31 -16.37
C ALA A 116 16.55 12.05 -17.12
N SER A 117 17.49 11.17 -17.43
CA SER A 117 17.27 9.95 -18.21
C SER A 117 18.00 8.71 -17.75
N ASN A 118 18.94 8.90 -16.84
CA ASN A 118 19.69 7.80 -16.25
C ASN A 118 19.76 8.00 -14.74
N ALA A 119 20.23 6.97 -14.03
CA ALA A 119 20.33 6.99 -12.58
C ALA A 119 21.20 8.16 -12.09
N THR A 120 22.33 8.44 -12.75
CA THR A 120 23.24 9.53 -12.40
C THR A 120 22.55 10.89 -12.42
N GLU A 121 21.83 11.20 -13.50
CA GLU A 121 21.12 12.47 -13.68
C GLU A 121 19.95 12.61 -12.69
N VAL A 122 19.23 11.51 -12.39
CA VAL A 122 18.17 11.51 -11.38
C VAL A 122 18.76 11.83 -10.01
N ILE A 123 19.81 11.13 -9.58
CA ILE A 123 20.48 11.36 -8.29
C ILE A 123 20.99 12.81 -8.21
N ALA A 124 21.56 13.31 -9.30
CA ALA A 124 22.08 14.67 -9.33
C ALA A 124 20.96 15.73 -9.29
N MET A 125 19.81 15.47 -9.93
CA MET A 125 18.61 16.30 -9.83
C MET A 125 18.05 16.28 -8.40
N GLN A 126 17.96 15.10 -7.76
CA GLN A 126 17.52 14.97 -6.37
C GLN A 126 18.40 15.80 -5.44
N LYS A 127 19.74 15.71 -5.58
CA LYS A 127 20.69 16.49 -4.79
C LYS A 127 20.56 18.00 -5.01
N LYS A 128 20.44 18.43 -6.27
CA LYS A 128 20.43 19.86 -6.62
C LYS A 128 19.17 20.57 -6.13
N TYR A 129 18.02 19.90 -6.20
CA TYR A 129 16.72 20.51 -5.89
C TYR A 129 16.14 20.06 -4.55
N ASP A 130 16.82 19.15 -3.84
CA ASP A 130 16.37 18.58 -2.57
C ASP A 130 14.98 17.93 -2.70
N LEU A 131 14.84 17.07 -3.71
CA LEU A 131 13.58 16.42 -4.10
C LEU A 131 13.75 14.91 -4.20
N GLN A 132 12.71 14.16 -3.83
CA GLN A 132 12.63 12.73 -4.10
C GLN A 132 11.95 12.49 -5.45
N VAL A 133 12.76 12.44 -6.51
CA VAL A 133 12.30 12.29 -7.91
C VAL A 133 11.95 10.82 -8.26
N GLY A 134 12.11 9.90 -7.30
CA GLY A 134 12.01 8.45 -7.47
C GLY A 134 13.16 7.89 -8.31
N LEU A 135 13.71 6.73 -7.95
CA LEU A 135 14.65 6.00 -8.79
C LEU A 135 14.42 4.51 -8.55
N HIS A 136 14.11 3.78 -9.60
CA HIS A 136 13.86 2.35 -9.50
C HIS A 136 15.16 1.58 -9.29
N LEU A 137 15.11 0.53 -8.48
CA LEU A 137 16.25 -0.30 -8.15
C LEU A 137 16.85 -0.93 -9.40
N LYS A 138 16.01 -1.39 -10.33
CA LYS A 138 16.46 -1.98 -11.60
C LYS A 138 17.28 -0.99 -12.44
N THR A 139 16.83 0.26 -12.56
CA THR A 139 17.60 1.31 -13.28
C THR A 139 18.92 1.60 -12.56
N PHE A 140 18.89 1.66 -11.24
CA PHE A 140 20.09 1.88 -10.43
C PHE A 140 21.11 0.76 -10.65
N LEU A 141 20.68 -0.51 -10.57
CA LEU A 141 21.53 -1.67 -10.78
C LEU A 141 22.04 -1.79 -12.21
N LYS A 142 21.26 -1.37 -13.22
CA LYS A 142 21.75 -1.28 -14.61
C LYS A 142 22.94 -0.32 -14.75
N THR A 143 22.99 0.72 -13.92
CA THR A 143 24.05 1.75 -13.99
C THR A 143 25.24 1.44 -13.07
N TYR A 144 24.96 0.93 -11.86
CA TYR A 144 25.98 0.80 -10.80
C TYR A 144 26.19 -0.63 -10.31
N GLY A 145 25.41 -1.61 -10.78
CA GLY A 145 25.35 -2.96 -10.22
C GLY A 145 26.72 -3.66 -10.15
N GLU A 146 27.60 -3.43 -11.11
CA GLU A 146 28.96 -4.00 -11.13
C GLU A 146 29.87 -3.43 -10.03
N THR A 147 29.61 -2.20 -9.58
CA THR A 147 30.42 -1.50 -8.57
C THR A 147 29.75 -1.40 -7.21
N ALA A 148 28.47 -1.77 -7.12
CA ALA A 148 27.65 -1.62 -5.95
C ALA A 148 27.86 -2.78 -4.96
N THR A 149 28.12 -2.46 -3.70
CA THR A 149 28.14 -3.44 -2.61
C THR A 149 26.81 -3.41 -1.87
N LEU A 150 26.10 -4.54 -1.80
CA LEU A 150 24.83 -4.67 -1.10
C LEU A 150 25.02 -4.91 0.41
N SER A 151 24.16 -4.29 1.22
CA SER A 151 23.98 -4.55 2.64
C SER A 151 22.50 -4.49 2.96
N ASN A 152 21.94 -5.53 3.59
CA ASN A 152 20.52 -5.59 3.92
C ASN A 152 20.29 -5.09 5.35
N LEU A 153 19.45 -4.06 5.49
CA LEU A 153 19.15 -3.44 6.78
C LEU A 153 17.79 -3.92 7.26
N VAL A 154 17.77 -4.71 8.33
CA VAL A 154 16.54 -5.27 8.89
C VAL A 154 15.90 -4.25 9.81
N ASP A 155 14.66 -3.85 9.56
CA ASP A 155 13.82 -3.03 10.44
C ASP A 155 12.74 -3.89 11.07
N GLU A 156 12.99 -4.35 12.30
CA GLU A 156 12.07 -5.23 13.02
C GLU A 156 10.77 -4.55 13.42
N LYS A 157 10.77 -3.20 13.49
CA LYS A 157 9.59 -2.43 13.85
C LYS A 157 8.53 -2.53 12.76
N ASN A 158 8.96 -2.36 11.52
CA ASN A 158 8.08 -2.40 10.35
C ASN A 158 8.07 -3.79 9.67
N GLY A 159 8.88 -4.74 10.15
CA GLY A 159 9.02 -6.06 9.54
C GLY A 159 9.60 -6.00 8.13
N LYS A 160 10.38 -4.95 7.82
CA LYS A 160 10.91 -4.67 6.49
C LYS A 160 12.41 -4.91 6.43
N ILE A 161 12.91 -5.23 5.24
CA ILE A 161 14.35 -5.29 4.96
C ILE A 161 14.63 -4.26 3.88
N TYR A 162 15.48 -3.29 4.18
CA TYR A 162 15.88 -2.26 3.24
C TYR A 162 17.21 -2.64 2.60
N PRO A 163 17.26 -2.91 1.28
CA PRO A 163 18.52 -3.07 0.58
C PRO A 163 19.26 -1.71 0.50
N ALA A 164 20.47 -1.68 1.04
CA ALA A 164 21.37 -0.54 0.98
C ALA A 164 22.57 -0.85 0.08
N TYR A 165 22.81 -0.01 -0.91
CA TYR A 165 23.94 -0.15 -1.82
C TYR A 165 24.99 0.91 -1.58
N ARG A 166 26.24 0.48 -1.38
CA ARG A 166 27.42 1.35 -1.34
C ARG A 166 28.01 1.45 -2.74
N VAL A 167 28.22 2.66 -3.24
CA VAL A 167 28.78 2.92 -4.58
C VAL A 167 29.83 4.01 -4.50
N VAL A 168 30.93 3.85 -5.25
CA VAL A 168 31.85 4.96 -5.56
C VAL A 168 31.22 5.79 -6.66
N PHE A 169 30.54 6.87 -6.27
CA PHE A 169 29.73 7.68 -7.15
C PHE A 169 30.56 8.78 -7.80
N SER A 170 30.56 8.83 -9.13
CA SER A 170 31.09 9.96 -9.89
C SER A 170 29.94 10.86 -10.31
N SER A 171 29.85 12.06 -9.74
CA SER A 171 28.84 13.04 -10.12
C SER A 171 29.34 13.88 -11.29
N PRO A 172 28.49 14.23 -12.27
CA PRO A 172 28.84 15.23 -13.28
C PRO A 172 29.10 16.62 -12.68
N PHE A 173 28.72 16.84 -11.41
CA PHE A 173 28.93 18.10 -10.70
C PHE A 173 30.08 18.07 -9.69
N ALA A 174 30.71 16.92 -9.45
CA ALA A 174 31.81 16.78 -8.50
C ALA A 174 33.10 16.39 -9.23
N LYS A 175 34.22 17.04 -8.90
CA LYS A 175 35.51 16.76 -9.54
C LYS A 175 36.13 15.44 -9.08
N VAL A 176 35.74 14.94 -7.92
CA VAL A 176 36.30 13.73 -7.29
C VAL A 176 35.14 12.76 -6.99
N PRO A 177 35.28 11.47 -7.31
CA PRO A 177 34.30 10.46 -6.92
C PRO A 177 34.14 10.39 -5.41
N ASP A 178 32.90 10.27 -4.93
CA ASP A 178 32.57 10.16 -3.50
C ASP A 178 31.85 8.85 -3.19
N VAL A 179 32.13 8.26 -2.02
CA VAL A 179 31.40 7.05 -1.58
C VAL A 179 30.01 7.47 -1.08
N ARG A 180 28.99 6.82 -1.61
CA ARG A 180 27.59 7.07 -1.23
C ARG A 180 26.85 5.79 -0.95
N TYR A 181 25.85 5.89 -0.07
CA TYR A 181 24.96 4.80 0.28
C TYR A 181 23.54 5.12 -0.19
N PHE A 182 22.92 4.16 -0.86
CA PHE A 182 21.59 4.29 -1.45
C PHE A 182 20.66 3.25 -0.82
N LEU A 183 19.65 3.71 -0.09
CA LEU A 183 18.68 2.88 0.62
C LEU A 183 17.39 2.79 -0.19
N PHE A 184 16.99 1.57 -0.50
CA PHE A 184 15.75 1.27 -1.21
C PHE A 184 14.72 0.69 -0.23
N ASP A 185 13.45 1.01 -0.45
CA ASP A 185 12.30 0.30 0.13
C ASP A 185 11.56 -0.35 -1.03
N ASP A 186 11.37 -1.66 -0.93
CA ASP A 186 10.98 -2.53 -2.03
C ASP A 186 11.88 -2.30 -3.27
N GLU A 187 11.41 -1.56 -4.26
CA GLU A 187 12.14 -1.27 -5.50
C GLU A 187 12.43 0.23 -5.71
N MET A 188 12.11 1.09 -4.75
CA MET A 188 12.22 2.54 -4.92
C MET A 188 13.26 3.16 -3.98
N LEU A 189 14.08 4.05 -4.54
CA LEU A 189 15.07 4.79 -3.76
C LEU A 189 14.36 5.72 -2.75
N VAL A 190 14.57 5.44 -1.48
CA VAL A 190 13.99 6.21 -0.37
C VAL A 190 14.98 7.22 0.19
N ARG A 191 16.25 6.83 0.32
CA ARG A 191 17.23 7.68 0.97
C ARG A 191 18.62 7.54 0.37
N THR A 192 19.35 8.65 0.36
CA THR A 192 20.76 8.69 -0.03
C THR A 192 21.58 9.27 1.11
N PHE A 193 22.69 8.64 1.44
CA PHE A 193 23.65 9.12 2.43
C PHE A 193 24.92 9.56 1.72
N ALA A 194 25.35 10.79 2.00
CA ALA A 194 26.50 11.42 1.37
C ALA A 194 27.84 11.07 2.07
N SER A 195 27.78 10.48 3.26
CA SER A 195 28.95 10.07 4.03
C SER A 195 28.71 8.72 4.71
N GLU A 196 29.81 8.06 5.02
CA GLU A 196 29.83 6.82 5.78
C GLU A 196 29.34 7.02 7.22
N ASP A 197 29.73 8.13 7.86
CA ASP A 197 29.26 8.47 9.22
C ASP A 197 27.73 8.57 9.30
N ALA A 198 27.11 9.29 8.36
CA ALA A 198 25.65 9.46 8.32
C ALA A 198 24.92 8.12 8.10
N PHE A 199 25.54 7.23 7.32
CA PHE A 199 25.02 5.88 7.11
C PHE A 199 25.16 5.02 8.38
N PHE A 200 26.31 5.06 9.06
CA PHE A 200 26.53 4.33 10.30
C PHE A 200 25.68 4.85 11.46
N GLU A 201 25.44 6.16 11.56
CA GLU A 201 24.50 6.72 12.53
C GLU A 201 23.09 6.16 12.32
N PHE A 202 22.63 6.09 11.07
CA PHE A 202 21.35 5.49 10.73
C PHE A 202 21.31 4.00 11.09
N MET A 203 22.33 3.24 10.71
CA MET A 203 22.50 1.82 11.06
C MET A 203 22.47 1.57 12.56
N ASN A 204 23.19 2.38 13.34
CA ASN A 204 23.27 2.27 14.78
C ASN A 204 21.93 2.58 15.44
N LYS A 205 21.20 3.59 14.93
CA LYS A 205 19.85 3.89 15.39
C LYS A 205 18.90 2.72 15.15
N LEU A 206 18.97 2.13 13.95
CA LEU A 206 18.12 1.01 13.55
C LEU A 206 18.46 -0.26 14.37
N SER A 207 19.75 -0.54 14.59
CA SER A 207 20.21 -1.63 15.46
C SER A 207 19.75 -1.47 16.91
N LYS A 208 19.82 -0.27 17.49
CA LYS A 208 19.32 0.00 18.85
C LYS A 208 17.82 -0.28 18.95
N GLN A 209 17.04 0.19 17.97
CA GLN A 209 15.60 -0.06 17.91
C GLN A 209 15.27 -1.55 17.83
N ASN A 210 15.99 -2.32 17.00
CA ASN A 210 15.79 -3.76 16.92
C ASN A 210 16.14 -4.48 18.23
N LYS A 211 17.20 -4.05 18.93
CA LYS A 211 17.56 -4.61 20.25
C LYS A 211 16.46 -4.37 21.28
N GLU A 212 15.85 -3.19 21.29
CA GLU A 212 14.73 -2.88 22.18
C GLU A 212 13.49 -3.74 21.87
N ILE A 213 13.19 -3.96 20.59
CA ILE A 213 12.06 -4.78 20.14
C ILE A 213 12.28 -6.26 20.48
N SER A 214 13.49 -6.79 20.25
CA SER A 214 13.80 -8.19 20.56
C SER A 214 13.73 -8.46 22.06
N LEU A 215 14.26 -7.55 22.90
CA LEU A 215 14.14 -7.63 24.35
C LEU A 215 12.67 -7.58 24.81
N ALA A 216 11.87 -6.68 24.23
CA ALA A 216 10.44 -6.60 24.55
C ALA A 216 9.68 -7.88 24.16
N ARG A 217 10.00 -8.48 23.00
CA ARG A 217 9.42 -9.77 22.58
C ARG A 217 9.82 -10.91 23.52
N GLU A 218 11.08 -10.96 23.95
CA GLU A 218 11.55 -11.99 24.90
C GLU A 218 10.84 -11.87 26.26
N GLN A 219 10.66 -10.65 26.77
CA GLN A 219 9.91 -10.41 28.01
C GLN A 219 8.45 -10.85 27.89
N GLN A 220 7.77 -10.49 26.79
CA GLN A 220 6.40 -10.93 26.54
C GLN A 220 6.28 -12.46 26.42
N GLN A 221 7.26 -13.14 25.83
CA GLN A 221 7.27 -14.60 25.77
C GLN A 221 7.45 -15.23 27.15
N LYS A 222 8.37 -14.72 27.97
CA LYS A 222 8.56 -15.20 29.36
C LYS A 222 7.30 -15.00 30.21
N GLU A 223 6.62 -13.86 30.07
CA GLU A 223 5.36 -13.60 30.76
C GLU A 223 4.24 -14.55 30.33
N LYS A 224 4.12 -14.84 29.03
CA LYS A 224 3.15 -15.81 28.51
C LYS A 224 3.42 -17.20 29.04
N LEU A 225 4.67 -17.66 29.01
CA LEU A 225 5.07 -18.97 29.56
C LEU A 225 4.77 -19.05 31.06
N ALA A 226 5.11 -18.01 31.83
CA ALA A 226 4.80 -17.97 33.25
C ALA A 226 3.28 -17.98 33.54
N GLN A 227 2.47 -17.29 32.72
CA GLN A 227 1.02 -17.34 32.83
C GLN A 227 0.45 -18.72 32.49
N GLU A 228 0.99 -19.38 31.47
CA GLU A 228 0.59 -20.73 31.09
C GLU A 228 0.94 -21.76 32.18
N GLU A 229 2.13 -21.65 32.78
CA GLU A 229 2.52 -22.49 33.92
C GLU A 229 1.60 -22.26 35.13
N LYS A 230 1.28 -21.01 35.47
CA LYS A 230 0.31 -20.70 36.54
C LYS A 230 -1.06 -21.33 36.26
N LYS A 231 -1.58 -21.16 35.03
CA LYS A 231 -2.85 -21.79 34.62
C LYS A 231 -2.79 -23.31 34.69
N ARG A 232 -1.67 -23.93 34.31
CA ARG A 232 -1.46 -25.39 34.40
C ARG A 232 -1.46 -25.86 35.86
N GLN A 233 -0.76 -25.16 36.75
CA GLN A 233 -0.75 -25.47 38.18
C GLN A 233 -2.13 -25.32 38.81
N GLU A 234 -2.90 -24.29 38.45
CA GLU A 234 -4.28 -24.12 38.93
C GLU A 234 -5.21 -25.23 38.46
N ARG A 235 -5.09 -25.67 37.19
CA ARG A 235 -5.86 -26.81 36.66
C ARG A 235 -5.55 -28.10 37.43
N LEU A 236 -4.27 -28.39 37.69
CA LEU A 236 -3.87 -29.54 38.49
C LEU A 236 -4.41 -29.48 39.92
N LYS A 237 -4.37 -28.30 40.57
CA LYS A 237 -4.96 -28.10 41.90
C LYS A 237 -6.48 -28.32 41.90
N LYS A 238 -7.20 -27.88 40.87
CA LYS A 238 -8.65 -28.12 40.74
C LYS A 238 -8.99 -29.59 40.50
N GLN A 239 -8.19 -30.28 39.68
CA GLN A 239 -8.40 -31.70 39.38
C GLN A 239 -8.15 -32.60 40.60
N ASN A 240 -7.15 -32.26 41.43
CA ASN A 240 -6.82 -33.01 42.64
C ASN A 240 -7.58 -32.55 43.89
N ARG A 241 -8.63 -31.73 43.76
CA ARG A 241 -9.47 -31.37 44.91
C ARG A 241 -10.20 -32.62 45.41
N PRO A 242 -10.14 -32.93 46.71
CA PRO A 242 -10.95 -34.02 47.26
C PRO A 242 -12.42 -33.63 47.12
N VAL A 243 -13.10 -34.23 46.14
CA VAL A 243 -14.56 -34.13 46.01
C VAL A 243 -15.14 -35.03 47.10
N ARG A 244 -15.92 -34.46 48.03
CA ARG A 244 -16.75 -35.27 48.94
C ARG A 244 -17.68 -36.11 48.06
N LYS A 245 -17.39 -37.40 47.92
CA LYS A 245 -18.33 -38.36 47.35
C LYS A 245 -19.55 -38.36 48.26
N ALA A 246 -20.64 -37.73 47.82
CA ALA A 246 -21.91 -37.91 48.49
C ALA A 246 -22.23 -39.41 48.40
N LEU A 247 -22.37 -40.05 49.57
CA LEU A 247 -22.89 -41.41 49.68
C LEU A 247 -24.30 -41.42 49.08
N VAL A 248 -24.42 -41.89 47.84
CA VAL A 248 -25.71 -42.33 47.30
C VAL A 248 -25.94 -43.70 47.91
N SER A 249 -26.61 -43.73 49.06
CA SER A 249 -27.06 -44.96 49.71
C SER A 249 -28.33 -45.46 49.06
N GLY A 250 -28.34 -46.74 48.67
CA GLY A 250 -29.56 -47.49 48.37
C GLY A 250 -29.84 -47.64 46.87
N GLY A 251 -29.56 -48.84 46.35
CA GLY A 251 -30.01 -49.27 45.04
C GLY A 251 -29.63 -50.74 44.87
N THR A 252 -30.62 -51.62 44.95
CA THR A 252 -30.47 -53.05 44.68
C THR A 252 -30.20 -53.27 43.19
N VAL A 253 -29.68 -54.46 42.84
CA VAL A 253 -29.14 -54.80 41.51
C VAL A 253 -30.15 -54.58 40.37
N GLU A 254 -31.45 -54.56 40.65
CA GLU A 254 -32.53 -54.35 39.68
C GLU A 254 -32.68 -52.89 39.19
N ASP A 255 -32.20 -51.89 39.94
CA ASP A 255 -32.30 -50.46 39.54
C ASP A 255 -31.35 -50.07 38.40
N ARG A 256 -30.37 -50.93 38.06
CA ARG A 256 -29.38 -50.64 37.00
C ARG A 256 -29.92 -50.80 35.58
N MET A 257 -31.05 -51.48 35.38
CA MET A 257 -31.63 -51.66 34.05
C MET A 257 -32.36 -50.41 33.52
N TYR A 258 -32.74 -49.46 34.40
CA TYR A 258 -33.53 -48.29 34.03
C TYR A 258 -32.83 -46.95 34.29
N MET A 259 -31.50 -46.92 34.43
CA MET A 259 -30.79 -45.65 34.54
C MET A 259 -30.72 -44.92 33.18
N PRO A 260 -31.19 -43.67 33.07
CA PRO A 260 -30.95 -42.88 31.87
C PRO A 260 -29.44 -42.63 31.72
N ARG A 261 -28.92 -42.81 30.51
CA ARG A 261 -27.50 -42.53 30.17
C ARG A 261 -27.11 -41.15 30.67
N ALA A 262 -25.98 -41.05 31.36
CA ALA A 262 -25.42 -39.77 31.80
C ALA A 262 -25.13 -38.88 30.59
N VAL A 263 -26.02 -37.92 30.35
CA VAL A 263 -25.75 -36.79 29.48
C VAL A 263 -24.96 -35.78 30.30
N ASN A 264 -23.80 -35.36 29.81
CA ASN A 264 -22.91 -34.40 30.44
C ASN A 264 -23.70 -33.27 31.12
N ALA A 265 -23.57 -33.15 32.45
CA ALA A 265 -24.22 -32.10 33.21
C ALA A 265 -23.69 -30.74 32.73
N THR A 266 -24.53 -30.01 32.00
CA THR A 266 -24.34 -28.58 31.78
C THR A 266 -24.43 -27.92 33.15
N PRO A 267 -23.41 -27.15 33.61
CA PRO A 267 -23.49 -26.52 34.92
C PRO A 267 -24.64 -25.51 34.95
N LEU A 268 -25.58 -25.72 35.88
CA LEU A 268 -26.69 -24.80 36.11
C LEU A 268 -26.15 -23.42 36.57
N PRO A 269 -26.73 -22.32 36.09
CA PRO A 269 -26.38 -20.99 36.57
C PRO A 269 -26.73 -20.86 38.06
N PRO A 270 -25.94 -20.11 38.86
CA PRO A 270 -26.18 -19.98 40.28
C PRO A 270 -27.51 -19.26 40.56
N LEU A 271 -28.32 -19.84 41.43
CA LEU A 271 -29.57 -19.26 41.93
C LEU A 271 -29.25 -17.99 42.74
N THR A 272 -29.75 -16.85 42.29
CA THR A 272 -29.85 -15.63 43.09
C THR A 272 -30.85 -15.85 44.24
N PRO A 273 -30.54 -15.44 45.48
CA PRO A 273 -31.44 -15.62 46.61
C PRO A 273 -32.53 -14.54 46.56
N GLY A 274 -33.77 -14.94 46.28
CA GLY A 274 -34.89 -14.01 46.39
C GLY A 274 -36.17 -14.51 45.74
N LYS A 275 -36.90 -15.37 46.46
CA LYS A 275 -38.38 -15.44 46.57
C LYS A 275 -38.79 -16.82 47.09
N THR A 276 -39.14 -16.87 48.36
CA THR A 276 -39.95 -17.94 48.95
C THR A 276 -41.34 -17.91 48.31
N PRO A 277 -41.87 -19.02 47.77
CA PRO A 277 -43.27 -19.08 47.36
C PRO A 277 -44.17 -19.07 48.59
N ALA A 278 -45.21 -18.24 48.55
CA ALA A 278 -46.23 -18.12 49.57
C ALA A 278 -47.01 -19.43 49.71
N GLY A 279 -47.08 -19.98 50.93
CA GLY A 279 -47.96 -21.11 51.20
C GLY A 279 -47.51 -22.04 52.32
N THR A 280 -47.24 -21.53 53.52
CA THR A 280 -47.24 -22.38 54.72
C THR A 280 -47.68 -21.54 55.93
N PRO A 281 -48.73 -21.95 56.67
CA PRO A 281 -49.23 -21.18 57.81
C PRO A 281 -48.27 -21.28 59.01
N GLU A 282 -48.10 -20.15 59.70
CA GLU A 282 -47.32 -20.02 60.92
C GLU A 282 -48.01 -20.76 62.08
N ILE A 283 -47.33 -21.75 62.66
CA ILE A 283 -47.68 -22.26 63.99
C ILE A 283 -47.00 -21.32 65.00
N ARG A 284 -47.79 -20.41 65.60
CA ARG A 284 -47.41 -19.68 66.80
C ARG A 284 -47.49 -20.64 68.00
N THR A 285 -46.35 -20.99 68.57
CA THR A 285 -46.27 -21.37 69.99
C THR A 285 -45.72 -20.18 70.77
N GLN A 286 -46.56 -19.65 71.66
CA GLN A 286 -46.15 -18.78 72.76
C GLN A 286 -45.65 -19.64 73.91
N PHE A 287 -44.78 -19.01 74.71
CA PHE A 287 -43.99 -19.48 75.87
C PHE A 287 -42.66 -20.13 75.51
#